data_AF-A0A931RKC8-F1
#
_entry.id   AF-A0A931RKC8-F1
#
_cell.length_a   1.000
_cell.length_b   1.000
_cell.length_c   1.000
_cell.angle_alpha   90.00
_cell.angle_beta   90.00
_cell.angle_gamma   90.00
#
_symmetry.space_group_name_H-M   'P 1'
#
loop_
_entity.id
_entity.type
_entity.pdbx_description
1 polymer ?
#
loop_
_entity_poly.entity_id
_entity_poly.type
_entity_poly.pdbx_seq_one_letter_code
_entity_poly.pdbx_strand_id
1 'polypeptide(L)'
;DQVLELLNRTNRTERIARALAYASERINSANSWASFLGKNGKEFVLNKEVLRKSCQSKISEADERKQYVELYFPGTLDSIKKQIDQANYELEKENYEVCLSTASKAKAEVDVILSAFGVDAEQYNNLVERKLEIVKNKIAEQTSKGIFPILSYSYYEYANSLKDSDIFSAMLYSEYALELGNLDIYLKESYIEGPEIRKRALIDEKILGAFAVGIAVGVLAVFLFKKPVKLSLLYLRAT
;
A
#
# COMPACT_ATOMS: atom_id res chain seq x y z
N ASP A 1 26.99 36.94 20.35
CA ASP A 1 26.04 36.81 19.22
C ASP A 1 26.68 36.34 17.91
N GLN A 2 27.68 37.03 17.34
CA GLN A 2 28.35 36.59 16.10
C GLN A 2 29.00 35.19 16.15
N VAL A 3 29.62 34.82 17.28
CA VAL A 3 30.25 33.49 17.44
C VAL A 3 29.22 32.37 17.46
N LEU A 4 28.06 32.58 18.10
CA LEU A 4 26.94 31.65 18.09
C LEU A 4 26.35 31.51 16.68
N GLU A 5 26.26 32.60 15.93
CA GLU A 5 25.80 32.56 14.55
C GLU A 5 26.77 31.82 13.62
N LEU A 6 28.08 32.03 13.79
CA LEU A 6 29.12 31.32 13.06
C LEU A 6 29.12 29.82 13.37
N LEU A 7 29.04 29.44 14.65
CA LEU A 7 28.94 28.04 15.08
C LEU A 7 27.68 27.35 14.54
N ASN A 8 26.55 28.06 14.50
CA ASN A 8 25.30 27.53 13.96
C ASN A 8 25.38 27.37 12.43
N ARG A 9 26.07 28.27 11.72
CA ARG A 9 26.32 28.16 10.27
C ARG A 9 27.26 26.99 9.94
N THR A 10 28.37 26.81 10.66
CA THR A 10 29.28 25.67 10.42
C THR A 10 28.59 24.33 10.71
N ASN A 11 27.86 24.22 11.83
CA ASN A 11 27.11 23.01 12.16
C ASN A 11 26.04 22.69 11.10
N ARG A 12 25.29 23.70 10.64
CA ARG A 12 24.33 23.53 9.55
C ARG A 12 24.99 23.07 8.26
N THR A 13 26.15 23.64 7.92
CA THR A 13 26.90 23.29 6.70
C THR A 13 27.42 21.85 6.76
N GLU A 14 27.99 21.43 7.90
CA GLU A 14 28.46 20.06 8.12
C GLU A 14 27.31 19.05 8.06
N ARG A 15 26.16 19.38 8.65
CA ARG A 15 24.96 18.54 8.58
C ARG A 15 24.45 18.40 7.15
N ILE A 16 24.40 19.48 6.38
CA ILE A 16 24.01 19.45 4.96
C ILE A 16 24.99 18.61 4.15
N ALA A 17 26.30 18.79 4.36
CA ALA A 17 27.33 18.00 3.68
C ALA A 17 27.20 16.50 3.98
N ARG A 18 26.97 16.13 5.25
CA ARG A 18 26.72 14.73 5.64
C ARG A 18 25.44 14.18 5.02
N ALA A 19 24.35 14.94 5.01
CA ALA A 19 23.09 14.51 4.40
C ALA A 19 23.23 14.30 2.89
N LEU A 20 23.94 15.20 2.20
CA LEU A 20 24.24 15.07 0.77
C LEU A 20 25.14 13.88 0.48
N ALA A 21 26.20 13.68 1.26
CA ALA A 21 27.08 12.53 1.13
C ALA A 21 26.30 11.22 1.33
N TYR A 22 25.49 11.14 2.39
CA TYR A 22 24.63 9.99 2.64
C TYR A 22 23.65 9.74 1.49
N ALA A 23 22.93 10.77 1.03
CA ALA A 23 22.00 10.63 -0.09
C ALA A 23 22.71 10.17 -1.38
N SER A 24 23.89 10.71 -1.66
CA SER A 24 24.74 10.30 -2.79
C SER A 24 25.13 8.82 -2.68
N GLU A 25 25.58 8.36 -1.51
CA GLU A 25 25.92 6.96 -1.30
C GLU A 25 24.70 6.03 -1.45
N ARG A 26 23.50 6.47 -1.02
CA ARG A 26 22.27 5.70 -1.20
C ARG A 26 21.86 5.59 -2.67
N ILE A 27 22.01 6.66 -3.44
CA ILE A 27 21.75 6.65 -4.89
C ILE A 27 22.77 5.77 -5.61
N ASN A 28 24.06 5.91 -5.30
CA ASN A 28 25.11 5.07 -5.89
C ASN A 28 24.92 3.58 -5.55
N SER A 29 24.50 3.28 -4.33
CA SER A 29 24.14 1.92 -3.92
C SER A 29 22.98 1.39 -4.76
N ALA A 30 21.91 2.17 -4.92
CA ALA A 30 20.76 1.78 -5.73
C ALA A 30 21.15 1.52 -7.21
N ASN A 31 21.98 2.38 -7.79
CA ASN A 31 22.49 2.21 -9.16
C ASN A 31 23.37 0.97 -9.31
N SER A 32 24.19 0.68 -8.30
CA SER A 32 25.05 -0.51 -8.28
C SER A 32 24.21 -1.79 -8.25
N TRP A 33 23.17 -1.82 -7.40
CA TRP A 33 22.21 -2.92 -7.36
C TRP A 33 21.46 -3.08 -8.70
N ALA A 34 20.92 -1.99 -9.24
CA ALA A 34 20.22 -2.00 -10.53
C ALA A 34 21.11 -2.58 -11.66
N SER A 35 22.38 -2.16 -11.69
CA SER A 35 23.38 -2.63 -12.65
C SER A 35 23.72 -4.10 -12.46
N PHE A 36 23.98 -4.52 -11.21
CA PHE A 36 24.29 -5.91 -10.86
C PHE A 36 23.16 -6.87 -11.26
N LEU A 37 21.91 -6.44 -11.09
CA LEU A 37 20.73 -7.24 -11.39
C LEU A 37 20.31 -7.19 -12.87
N GLY A 38 20.93 -6.30 -13.67
CA GLY A 38 20.53 -6.07 -15.06
C GLY A 38 19.10 -5.53 -15.19
N LYS A 39 18.64 -4.76 -14.20
CA LYS A 39 17.27 -4.19 -14.14
C LYS A 39 17.36 -2.70 -13.82
N ASN A 40 16.99 -1.86 -14.78
CA ASN A 40 16.97 -0.40 -14.61
C ASN A 40 15.82 0.09 -13.72
N GLY A 41 14.89 -0.79 -13.33
CA GLY A 41 13.72 -0.45 -12.55
C GLY A 41 12.62 0.23 -13.38
N LYS A 42 11.62 0.77 -12.68
CA LYS A 42 10.55 1.60 -13.23
C LYS A 42 10.56 2.97 -12.60
N GLU A 43 10.10 3.97 -13.35
CA GLU A 43 9.92 5.33 -12.86
C GLU A 43 8.52 5.53 -12.26
N PHE A 44 8.46 6.19 -11.12
CA PHE A 44 7.23 6.47 -10.37
C PHE A 44 7.04 7.98 -10.18
N VAL A 45 5.78 8.41 -10.12
CA VAL A 45 5.43 9.79 -9.81
C VAL A 45 5.49 10.00 -8.29
N LEU A 46 6.60 10.58 -7.82
CA LEU A 46 6.84 10.88 -6.40
C LEU A 46 6.49 12.35 -6.08
N ASN A 47 5.24 12.75 -6.35
CA ASN A 47 4.78 14.07 -5.94
C ASN A 47 4.21 14.05 -4.52
N LYS A 48 4.18 15.24 -3.92
CA LYS A 48 3.75 15.48 -2.54
C LYS A 48 2.36 14.89 -2.24
N GLU A 49 1.42 15.01 -3.17
CA GLU A 49 0.04 14.51 -3.00
C GLU A 49 -0.05 12.97 -3.07
N VAL A 50 0.71 12.34 -3.97
CA VAL A 50 0.80 10.87 -4.05
C VAL A 50 1.39 10.31 -2.77
N LEU A 51 2.49 10.89 -2.29
CA LEU A 51 3.13 10.45 -1.04
C LEU A 51 2.23 10.68 0.17
N ARG A 52 1.55 11.82 0.25
CA ARG A 52 0.57 12.12 1.31
C ARG A 52 -0.53 11.06 1.38
N LYS A 53 -1.15 10.74 0.24
CA LYS A 53 -2.20 9.71 0.14
C LYS A 53 -1.67 8.31 0.50
N SER A 54 -0.48 7.97 0.03
CA SER A 54 0.18 6.70 0.33
C SER A 54 0.41 6.53 1.83
N CYS A 55 0.97 7.57 2.47
CA CYS A 55 1.19 7.65 3.91
C CYS A 55 -0.13 7.51 4.69
N GLN A 56 -1.18 8.26 4.32
CA GLN A 56 -2.50 8.15 4.95
C GLN A 56 -3.08 6.74 4.84
N SER A 57 -3.01 6.13 3.66
CA SER A 57 -3.46 4.74 3.45
C SER A 57 -2.71 3.78 4.37
N LYS A 58 -1.38 3.92 4.50
CA LYS A 58 -0.58 3.04 5.36
C LYS A 58 -0.85 3.24 6.84
N ILE A 59 -1.08 4.47 7.29
CA ILE A 59 -1.51 4.72 8.67
C ILE A 59 -2.84 4.01 8.93
N SER A 60 -3.82 4.15 8.05
CA SER A 60 -5.12 3.49 8.19
C SER A 60 -4.98 1.97 8.23
N GLU A 61 -4.23 1.36 7.30
CA GLU A 61 -4.01 -0.09 7.28
C GLU A 61 -3.32 -0.62 8.56
N ALA A 62 -2.37 0.13 9.12
CA ALA A 62 -1.68 -0.24 10.35
C ALA A 62 -2.60 -0.10 11.56
N ASP A 63 -3.35 1.00 11.64
CA ASP A 63 -4.24 1.27 12.77
C ASP A 63 -5.43 0.30 12.80
N GLU A 64 -6.01 -0.04 11.65
CA GLU A 64 -7.08 -1.04 11.54
C GLU A 64 -6.63 -2.41 12.09
N ARG A 65 -5.43 -2.86 11.71
CA ARG A 65 -4.86 -4.12 12.22
C ARG A 65 -4.57 -4.06 13.71
N LYS A 66 -4.00 -2.96 14.18
CA LYS A 66 -3.72 -2.74 15.61
C LYS A 66 -5.02 -2.83 16.40
N GLN A 67 -6.07 -2.13 15.95
CA GLN A 67 -7.39 -2.17 16.58
C GLN A 67 -7.94 -3.60 16.64
N TYR A 68 -7.80 -4.38 15.56
CA TYR A 68 -8.23 -5.79 15.57
C TYR A 68 -7.48 -6.62 16.63
N VAL A 69 -6.16 -6.48 16.73
CA VAL A 69 -5.38 -7.18 17.76
C VAL A 69 -5.75 -6.73 19.18
N GLU A 70 -6.00 -5.44 19.38
CA GLU A 70 -6.40 -4.87 20.68
C GLU A 70 -7.71 -5.46 21.22
N LEU A 71 -8.62 -5.93 20.35
CA LEU A 71 -9.85 -6.62 20.78
C LEU A 71 -9.56 -7.92 21.55
N TYR A 72 -8.44 -8.58 21.24
CA TYR A 72 -8.05 -9.86 21.85
C TYR A 72 -6.95 -9.69 22.91
N PHE A 73 -6.03 -8.73 22.70
CA PHE A 73 -4.85 -8.52 23.55
C PHE A 73 -4.73 -7.04 23.98
N PRO A 74 -5.67 -6.54 24.80
CA PRO A 74 -5.70 -5.13 25.18
C PRO A 74 -4.42 -4.71 25.92
N GLY A 75 -3.87 -3.55 25.55
CA GLY A 75 -2.71 -2.94 26.22
C GLY A 75 -1.34 -3.54 25.87
N THR A 76 -1.26 -4.45 24.89
CA THR A 76 0.01 -5.11 24.50
C THR A 76 0.76 -4.40 23.37
N LEU A 77 0.15 -3.40 22.72
CA LEU A 77 0.64 -2.78 21.48
C LEU A 77 1.17 -1.35 21.65
N ASP A 78 1.66 -0.99 22.83
CA ASP A 78 2.13 0.38 23.11
C ASP A 78 3.28 0.83 22.18
N SER A 79 4.17 -0.07 21.78
CA SER A 79 5.25 0.22 20.83
C SER A 79 4.70 0.56 19.45
N ILE A 80 3.78 -0.26 18.93
CA ILE A 80 3.13 -0.08 17.64
C ILE A 80 2.28 1.20 17.66
N LYS A 81 1.54 1.45 18.74
CA LYS A 81 0.78 2.69 18.93
C LYS A 81 1.70 3.91 18.77
N LYS A 82 2.86 3.91 19.44
CA LYS A 82 3.85 4.99 19.30
C LYS A 82 4.37 5.14 17.87
N GLN A 83 4.56 4.05 17.13
CA GLN A 83 4.97 4.12 15.72
C GLN A 83 3.86 4.74 14.83
N ILE A 84 2.60 4.37 15.06
CA ILE A 84 1.45 4.95 14.34
C ILE A 84 1.29 6.43 14.70
N ASP A 85 1.43 6.80 15.98
CA ASP A 85 1.41 8.20 16.44
C ASP A 85 2.57 8.99 15.80
N GLN A 86 3.77 8.39 15.70
CA GLN A 86 4.90 8.99 14.99
C GLN A 86 4.59 9.16 13.50
N ALA A 87 3.99 8.18 12.84
CA ALA A 87 3.63 8.30 11.42
C ALA A 87 2.62 9.44 11.19
N ASN A 88 1.63 9.61 12.08
CA ASN A 88 0.72 10.75 12.05
C ASN A 88 1.44 12.08 12.25
N TYR A 89 2.39 12.13 13.19
CA TYR A 89 3.23 13.31 13.38
C TYR A 89 4.03 13.67 12.12
N GLU A 90 4.64 12.70 11.45
CA GLU A 90 5.37 12.93 10.20
C GLU A 90 4.43 13.34 9.05
N LEU A 91 3.22 12.81 9.01
CA LEU A 91 2.17 13.25 8.07
C LEU A 91 1.85 14.75 8.28
N GLU A 92 1.67 15.19 9.52
CA GLU A 92 1.41 16.61 9.85
C GLU A 92 2.59 17.51 9.51
N LYS A 93 3.82 17.00 9.63
CA LYS A 93 5.06 17.70 9.25
C LYS A 93 5.37 17.66 7.76
N GLU A 94 4.51 17.01 6.97
CA GLU A 94 4.67 16.82 5.53
C GLU A 94 5.88 15.95 5.12
N ASN A 95 6.45 15.19 6.07
CA ASN A 95 7.54 14.24 5.87
C ASN A 95 6.99 12.88 5.42
N TYR A 96 6.34 12.85 4.27
CA TYR A 96 5.50 11.72 3.86
C TYR A 96 6.28 10.42 3.61
N GLU A 97 7.54 10.50 3.20
CA GLU A 97 8.42 9.34 3.04
C GLU A 97 8.74 8.68 4.38
N VAL A 98 9.00 9.48 5.42
CA VAL A 98 9.25 8.97 6.78
C VAL A 98 7.97 8.38 7.34
N CYS A 99 6.84 9.08 7.17
CA CYS A 99 5.52 8.55 7.52
C CYS A 99 5.28 7.19 6.86
N LEU A 100 5.41 7.10 5.53
CA LEU A 100 5.11 5.90 4.77
C LEU A 100 5.95 4.72 5.27
N SER A 101 7.24 4.93 5.48
CA SER A 101 8.14 3.88 5.98
C SER A 101 7.81 3.46 7.42
N THR A 102 7.45 4.41 8.29
CA THR A 102 7.11 4.17 9.69
C THR A 102 5.80 3.39 9.80
N ALA A 103 4.77 3.83 9.09
CA ALA A 103 3.46 3.16 9.08
C ALA A 103 3.55 1.75 8.48
N SER A 104 4.36 1.55 7.42
CA SER A 104 4.60 0.23 6.84
C SER A 104 5.25 -0.73 7.86
N LYS A 105 6.25 -0.26 8.63
CA LYS A 105 6.85 -1.09 9.68
C LYS A 105 5.87 -1.44 10.80
N ALA A 106 5.11 -0.46 11.27
CA ALA A 106 4.10 -0.68 12.30
C ALA A 106 3.07 -1.73 11.86
N LYS A 107 2.62 -1.66 10.59
CA LYS A 107 1.73 -2.64 9.99
C LYS A 107 2.35 -4.05 9.99
N ALA A 108 3.59 -4.18 9.53
CA ALA A 108 4.30 -5.45 9.50
C ALA A 108 4.48 -6.06 10.89
N GLU A 109 4.82 -5.26 11.90
CA GLU A 109 4.92 -5.70 13.30
C GLU A 109 3.59 -6.25 13.83
N VAL A 110 2.47 -5.60 13.53
CA VAL A 110 1.14 -6.10 13.89
C VAL A 110 0.80 -7.39 13.13
N ASP A 111 1.14 -7.46 11.85
CA ASP A 111 0.89 -8.63 11.01
C ASP A 111 1.63 -9.88 11.51
N VAL A 112 2.79 -9.73 12.18
CA VAL A 112 3.45 -10.85 12.89
C VAL A 112 2.50 -11.45 13.92
N ILE A 113 1.93 -10.61 14.79
CA ILE A 113 1.03 -11.04 15.88
C ILE A 113 -0.22 -11.70 15.29
N LEU A 114 -0.83 -11.06 14.29
CA LEU A 114 -2.01 -11.59 13.60
C LEU A 114 -1.75 -12.94 12.95
N SER A 115 -0.56 -13.12 12.38
CA SER A 115 -0.22 -14.36 11.68
C SER A 115 0.12 -15.53 12.59
N ALA A 116 0.62 -15.25 13.79
CA ALA A 116 0.86 -16.26 14.82
C ALA A 116 -0.41 -16.55 15.64
N PHE A 117 -1.42 -15.68 15.58
CA PHE A 117 -2.65 -15.83 16.35
C PHE A 117 -3.39 -17.12 15.98
N GLY A 118 -3.58 -18.00 16.97
CA GLY A 118 -4.25 -19.29 16.79
C GLY A 118 -3.40 -20.37 16.10
N VAL A 119 -2.10 -20.13 15.93
CA VAL A 119 -1.15 -21.11 15.40
C VAL A 119 -0.39 -21.77 16.55
N ASP A 120 -0.37 -23.10 16.58
CA ASP A 120 0.42 -23.84 17.57
C ASP A 120 1.92 -23.60 17.38
N ALA A 121 2.66 -23.54 18.49
CA ALA A 121 4.10 -23.24 18.45
C ALA A 121 4.91 -24.22 17.59
N GLU A 122 4.49 -25.48 17.51
CA GLU A 122 5.09 -26.52 16.66
C GLU A 122 4.98 -26.18 15.16
N GLN A 123 4.03 -25.33 14.77
CA GLN A 123 3.77 -24.92 13.39
C GLN A 123 4.46 -23.60 13.01
N TYR A 124 5.19 -22.95 13.92
CA TYR A 124 5.84 -21.67 13.62
C TYR A 124 6.89 -21.77 12.52
N ASN A 125 7.64 -22.87 12.46
CA ASN A 125 8.58 -23.12 11.36
C ASN A 125 7.85 -23.17 10.01
N ASN A 126 6.77 -23.95 9.94
CA ASN A 126 5.93 -24.04 8.73
C ASN A 126 5.32 -22.69 8.36
N LEU A 127 4.91 -21.88 9.34
CA LEU A 127 4.38 -20.54 9.12
C LEU A 127 5.43 -19.61 8.49
N VAL A 128 6.65 -19.60 9.02
CA VAL A 128 7.75 -18.78 8.49
C VAL A 128 8.16 -19.26 7.09
N GLU A 129 8.26 -20.57 6.86
CA GLU A 129 8.56 -21.12 5.53
C GLU A 129 7.53 -20.70 4.49
N ARG A 130 6.24 -20.79 4.81
CA ARG A 130 5.16 -20.34 3.93
C ARG A 130 5.25 -18.83 3.66
N LYS A 131 5.57 -18.01 4.67
CA LYS A 131 5.75 -16.57 4.47
C LYS A 131 6.93 -16.29 3.55
N LEU A 132 8.08 -16.94 3.77
CA LEU A 132 9.25 -16.81 2.90
C LEU A 132 8.94 -17.23 1.46
N GLU A 133 8.14 -18.28 1.26
CA GLU A 133 7.67 -18.68 -0.07
C GLU A 133 6.80 -17.59 -0.72
N ILE A 134 5.86 -17.00 0.01
CA ILE A 134 5.03 -15.89 -0.48
C ILE A 134 5.91 -14.69 -0.86
N VAL A 135 6.90 -14.34 -0.02
CA VAL A 135 7.86 -13.27 -0.31
C VAL A 135 8.64 -13.57 -1.59
N LYS A 136 9.19 -14.78 -1.73
CA LYS A 136 9.92 -15.22 -2.92
C LYS A 136 9.07 -15.10 -4.19
N ASN A 137 7.81 -15.53 -4.11
CA ASN A 137 6.86 -15.42 -5.22
C ASN A 137 6.57 -13.95 -5.58
N LYS A 138 6.37 -13.08 -4.59
CA LYS A 138 6.20 -11.64 -4.81
C LYS A 138 7.44 -10.98 -5.43
N ILE A 139 8.64 -11.33 -4.97
CA ILE A 139 9.90 -10.83 -5.56
C ILE A 139 9.99 -11.26 -7.03
N ALA A 140 9.68 -12.52 -7.34
CA ALA A 140 9.67 -13.02 -8.71
C ALA A 140 8.63 -12.29 -9.58
N GLU A 141 7.41 -12.09 -9.06
CA GLU A 141 6.35 -11.34 -9.73
C GLU A 141 6.78 -9.90 -10.03
N GLN A 142 7.30 -9.17 -9.04
CA GLN A 142 7.78 -7.80 -9.22
C GLN A 142 8.95 -7.75 -10.22
N THR A 143 9.88 -8.71 -10.14
CA THR A 143 11.02 -8.80 -11.06
C THR A 143 10.56 -9.05 -12.50
N SER A 144 9.49 -9.82 -12.70
CA SER A 144 8.86 -10.04 -14.01
C SER A 144 8.25 -8.76 -14.58
N LYS A 145 7.77 -7.85 -13.71
CA LYS A 145 7.30 -6.50 -14.06
C LYS A 145 8.45 -5.51 -14.27
N GLY A 146 9.70 -5.93 -14.17
CA GLY A 146 10.88 -5.07 -14.33
C GLY A 146 11.28 -4.29 -13.08
N ILE A 147 10.63 -4.55 -11.93
CA ILE A 147 10.95 -3.94 -10.63
C ILE A 147 11.68 -4.97 -9.79
N PHE A 148 12.93 -4.73 -9.40
CA PHE A 148 13.57 -5.59 -8.39
C PHE A 148 13.41 -4.96 -6.99
N PRO A 149 12.62 -5.57 -6.09
CA PRO A 149 12.36 -4.99 -4.78
C PRO A 149 13.52 -5.26 -3.81
N ILE A 150 14.56 -4.42 -3.86
CA ILE A 150 15.81 -4.59 -3.07
C ILE A 150 15.52 -4.80 -1.58
N LEU A 151 14.64 -3.99 -0.98
CA LEU A 151 14.30 -4.12 0.44
C LEU A 151 13.63 -5.47 0.75
N SER A 152 12.70 -5.91 -0.09
CA SER A 152 12.06 -7.22 0.05
C SER A 152 13.07 -8.35 -0.01
N TYR A 153 13.96 -8.31 -1.00
CA TYR A 153 15.04 -9.28 -1.14
C TYR A 153 15.98 -9.30 0.07
N SER A 154 16.43 -8.13 0.54
CA SER A 154 17.31 -8.05 1.71
C SER A 154 16.67 -8.61 2.97
N TYR A 155 15.40 -8.27 3.22
CA TYR A 155 14.69 -8.79 4.40
C TYR A 155 14.33 -10.28 4.26
N TYR A 156 14.03 -10.76 3.05
CA TYR A 156 13.86 -12.17 2.76
C TYR A 156 15.11 -12.98 3.09
N GLU A 157 16.28 -12.56 2.59
CA GLU A 157 17.53 -13.27 2.84
C GLU A 157 17.88 -13.29 4.33
N TYR A 158 17.66 -12.16 5.01
CA TYR A 158 17.91 -12.07 6.44
C TYR A 158 16.95 -12.95 7.24
N ALA A 159 15.65 -12.90 6.95
CA ALA A 159 14.65 -13.77 7.56
C ALA A 159 14.98 -15.26 7.34
N ASN A 160 15.35 -15.64 6.11
CA ASN A 160 15.73 -17.00 5.77
C ASN A 160 16.99 -17.46 6.51
N SER A 161 17.94 -16.56 6.79
CA SER A 161 19.12 -16.88 7.60
C SER A 161 18.82 -17.11 9.08
N LEU A 162 17.70 -16.58 9.59
CA LEU A 162 17.32 -16.63 11.00
C LEU A 162 16.32 -17.74 11.32
N LYS A 163 15.67 -18.34 10.32
CA LYS A 163 14.53 -19.25 10.52
C LYS A 163 14.81 -20.43 11.46
N ASP A 164 16.05 -20.91 11.51
CA ASP A 164 16.45 -22.05 12.34
C ASP A 164 17.01 -21.63 13.72
N SER A 165 17.37 -20.36 13.92
CA SER A 165 18.04 -19.86 15.13
C SER A 165 17.21 -18.85 15.94
N ASP A 166 16.38 -18.06 15.27
CA ASP A 166 15.54 -17.02 15.85
C ASP A 166 14.25 -16.87 15.03
N ILE A 167 13.28 -17.73 15.33
CA ILE A 167 12.04 -17.86 14.57
C ILE A 167 11.17 -16.60 14.61
N PHE A 168 11.18 -15.87 15.73
CA PHE A 168 10.36 -14.65 15.87
C PHE A 168 10.95 -13.50 15.06
N SER A 169 12.28 -13.35 15.07
CA SER A 169 12.94 -12.40 14.17
C SER A 169 12.74 -12.80 12.71
N ALA A 170 12.85 -14.10 12.38
CA ALA A 170 12.57 -14.58 11.02
C ALA A 170 11.15 -14.23 10.56
N MET A 171 10.16 -14.40 11.44
CA MET A 171 8.77 -14.01 11.15
C MET A 171 8.64 -12.50 10.94
N LEU A 172 9.23 -11.67 11.81
CA LEU A 172 9.22 -10.22 11.67
C LEU A 172 9.86 -9.74 10.37
N TYR A 173 11.05 -10.25 10.05
CA TYR A 173 11.73 -9.86 8.82
C TYR A 173 11.02 -10.40 7.57
N SER A 174 10.33 -11.53 7.65
CA SER A 174 9.46 -11.98 6.55
C SER A 174 8.28 -11.02 6.31
N GLU A 175 7.70 -10.44 7.36
CA GLU A 175 6.65 -9.42 7.23
C GLU A 175 7.18 -8.10 6.68
N TYR A 176 8.37 -7.65 7.13
CA TYR A 176 9.02 -6.50 6.50
C TYR A 176 9.29 -6.72 5.02
N ALA A 177 9.68 -7.94 4.63
CA ALA A 177 9.89 -8.27 3.24
C ALA A 177 8.60 -8.23 2.42
N LEU A 178 7.49 -8.76 2.96
CA LEU A 178 6.16 -8.73 2.32
C LEU A 178 5.63 -7.32 2.16
N GLU A 179 5.82 -6.49 3.18
CA GLU A 179 5.26 -5.15 3.27
C GLU A 179 6.03 -4.16 2.38
N LEU A 180 7.35 -4.15 2.50
CA LEU A 180 8.20 -3.21 1.77
C LEU A 180 8.46 -3.63 0.32
N GLY A 181 8.12 -4.86 -0.04
CA GLY A 181 8.25 -5.38 -1.40
C GLY A 181 7.15 -4.99 -2.37
N ASN A 182 6.08 -4.35 -1.89
CA ASN A 182 4.89 -4.05 -2.70
C ASN A 182 4.46 -2.58 -2.56
N LEU A 183 5.41 -1.68 -2.32
CA LEU A 183 5.11 -0.24 -2.17
C LEU A 183 4.70 0.42 -3.50
N ASP A 184 5.02 -0.21 -4.63
CA ASP A 184 4.66 0.22 -5.97
C ASP A 184 3.14 0.39 -6.14
N ILE A 185 2.30 -0.37 -5.43
CA ILE A 185 0.83 -0.23 -5.52
C ILE A 185 0.32 1.13 -5.00
N TYR A 186 1.10 1.80 -4.16
CA TYR A 186 0.77 3.13 -3.61
C TYR A 186 1.34 4.25 -4.47
N LEU A 187 2.28 3.92 -5.36
CA LEU A 187 2.96 4.87 -6.21
C LEU A 187 2.37 4.81 -7.61
N LYS A 188 1.92 5.94 -8.13
CA LYS A 188 1.45 6.00 -9.52
C LYS A 188 2.66 5.81 -10.44
N GLU A 189 2.62 4.77 -11.28
CA GLU A 189 3.62 4.61 -12.35
C GLU A 189 3.66 5.90 -13.19
N SER A 190 4.87 6.38 -13.50
CA SER A 190 5.00 7.51 -14.41
C SER A 190 4.70 7.04 -15.82
N TYR A 191 3.45 7.21 -16.25
CA TYR A 191 3.16 7.24 -17.67
C TYR A 191 3.76 8.55 -18.17
N ILE A 192 4.82 8.47 -18.98
CA ILE A 192 5.13 9.57 -19.89
C ILE A 192 3.87 9.74 -20.73
N GLU A 193 3.07 10.75 -20.43
CA GLU A 193 1.95 11.14 -21.27
C GLU A 193 2.55 11.54 -22.62
N GLY A 194 2.57 10.60 -23.57
CA GLY A 194 2.48 10.97 -24.97
C GLY A 194 1.28 11.89 -25.15
N PRO A 195 1.32 12.84 -26.09
CA PRO A 195 0.35 13.93 -26.19
C PRO A 195 -1.06 13.38 -26.02
N GLU A 196 -1.79 13.91 -25.04
CA GLU A 196 -3.12 13.45 -24.63
C GLU A 196 -3.95 13.03 -25.85
N ILE A 197 -3.97 11.73 -26.15
CA ILE A 197 -5.06 11.19 -26.95
C ILE A 197 -6.21 11.21 -25.97
N ARG A 198 -6.96 12.32 -25.98
CA ARG A 198 -8.33 12.39 -25.48
C ARG A 198 -9.04 11.16 -26.03
N LYS A 199 -9.04 10.06 -25.29
CA LYS A 199 -10.04 9.02 -25.42
C LYS A 199 -11.32 9.63 -24.85
N ARG A 200 -11.89 10.58 -25.59
CA ARG A 200 -13.34 10.68 -25.65
C ARG A 200 -13.77 9.25 -25.97
N ALA A 201 -14.46 8.62 -25.05
CA ALA A 201 -15.25 7.46 -25.39
C ALA A 201 -16.15 7.94 -26.54
N LEU A 202 -15.75 7.64 -27.78
CA LEU A 202 -16.62 7.71 -28.93
C LEU A 202 -17.63 6.62 -28.64
N ILE A 203 -18.66 6.97 -27.88
CA ILE A 203 -19.86 6.15 -27.79
C ILE A 203 -20.37 6.14 -29.22
N ASP A 204 -20.11 5.03 -29.91
CA ASP A 204 -20.53 4.81 -31.28
C ASP A 204 -22.02 5.15 -31.35
N GLU A 205 -22.41 6.06 -32.26
CA GLU A 205 -23.80 6.48 -32.42
C GLU A 205 -24.74 5.28 -32.59
N LYS A 206 -24.20 4.16 -33.09
CA LYS A 206 -24.92 2.88 -33.19
C LYS A 206 -25.29 2.28 -31.85
N ILE A 207 -24.45 2.42 -30.83
CA ILE A 207 -24.70 1.91 -29.47
C ILE A 207 -25.79 2.75 -28.80
N LEU A 208 -25.74 4.08 -28.96
CA LEU A 208 -26.80 4.98 -28.49
C LEU A 208 -28.13 4.72 -29.22
N GLY A 209 -28.08 4.50 -30.53
CA GLY A 209 -29.25 4.13 -31.33
C GLY A 209 -29.87 2.80 -30.88
N ALA A 210 -29.06 1.77 -30.68
CA ALA A 210 -29.52 0.46 -30.21
C ALA A 210 -30.15 0.56 -28.81
N PHE A 211 -29.58 1.37 -27.92
CA PHE A 211 -30.12 1.60 -26.58
C PHE A 211 -31.48 2.33 -26.63
N ALA A 212 -31.62 3.37 -27.46
CA ALA A 212 -32.88 4.08 -27.64
C ALA A 212 -33.99 3.18 -28.23
N VAL A 213 -33.64 2.33 -29.20
CA VAL A 213 -34.57 1.33 -29.76
C VAL A 213 -34.99 0.32 -28.70
N GLY A 214 -34.05 -0.17 -27.88
CA GLY A 214 -34.33 -1.09 -26.78
C GLY A 214 -35.33 -0.50 -25.77
N ILE A 215 -35.17 0.77 -25.40
CA ILE A 215 -36.13 1.49 -24.53
C ILE A 215 -37.51 1.57 -25.19
N ALA A 216 -37.58 1.97 -26.46
CA ALA A 216 -38.86 2.10 -27.16
C ALA A 216 -39.62 0.77 -27.24
N VAL A 217 -38.92 -0.33 -27.53
CA VAL A 217 -39.50 -1.69 -27.55
C VAL A 217 -39.98 -2.10 -26.16
N GLY A 218 -39.19 -1.83 -25.12
CA GLY A 218 -39.56 -2.13 -23.74
C GLY A 218 -40.84 -1.41 -23.30
N VAL A 219 -40.95 -0.12 -23.61
CA VAL A 219 -42.15 0.67 -23.30
C VAL A 219 -43.38 0.14 -24.05
N LEU A 220 -43.23 -0.19 -25.34
CA LEU A 220 -44.30 -0.79 -26.15
C LEU A 220 -44.77 -2.13 -25.58
N ALA A 221 -43.84 -2.99 -25.16
CA ALA A 221 -44.19 -4.26 -24.52
C ALA A 221 -44.98 -4.04 -23.22
N VAL A 222 -44.56 -3.09 -22.38
CA VAL A 222 -45.30 -2.78 -21.15
C VAL A 222 -46.71 -2.29 -21.45
N PHE A 223 -46.92 -1.46 -22.48
CA PHE A 223 -48.25 -1.01 -22.87
C PHE A 223 -49.13 -2.14 -23.43
N LEU A 224 -48.55 -3.06 -24.19
CA LEU A 224 -49.27 -4.20 -24.78
C LEU A 224 -49.65 -5.27 -23.75
N PHE A 225 -48.83 -5.46 -22.70
CA PHE A 225 -49.05 -6.50 -21.69
C PHE A 225 -49.66 -5.97 -20.38
N LYS A 226 -49.96 -4.67 -20.28
CA LYS A 226 -50.69 -4.11 -19.13
C LYS A 226 -52.15 -4.59 -19.17
N LYS A 227 -52.46 -5.69 -18.48
CA LYS A 227 -53.85 -6.11 -18.26
C LYS A 227 -54.61 -5.00 -17.52
N PRO A 228 -55.84 -4.64 -17.93
CA PRO A 228 -56.65 -3.68 -17.21
C PRO A 228 -56.94 -4.24 -15.82
N VAL A 229 -56.45 -3.54 -14.79
CA VAL A 229 -56.81 -3.82 -13.40
C VAL A 229 -58.31 -3.56 -13.26
N LYS A 230 -59.11 -4.60 -13.08
CA LYS A 230 -60.52 -4.45 -12.69
C LYS A 230 -60.54 -3.87 -11.27
N LEU A 231 -60.86 -2.58 -11.17
CA LEU A 231 -61.15 -1.94 -9.90
C LEU A 231 -62.46 -2.53 -9.36
N SER A 232 -62.39 -3.46 -8.41
CA SER A 232 -63.56 -3.93 -7.67
C SER A 232 -64.01 -2.85 -6.70
N LEU A 233 -65.05 -2.11 -7.09
CA LEU A 233 -65.85 -1.27 -6.20
C LEU A 233 -66.58 -2.17 -5.18
N LEU A 234 -66.08 -2.20 -3.94
CA LEU A 234 -66.78 -2.83 -2.82
C LEU A 234 -66.34 -2.19 -1.50
N TYR A 235 -66.73 -0.93 -1.30
CA TYR A 235 -66.84 -0.34 0.04
C TYR A 235 -67.98 0.69 0.02
N LEU A 236 -69.17 0.23 0.43
CA LEU A 236 -70.21 1.03 1.09
C LEU A 236 -71.36 0.07 1.48
N ARG A 237 -71.25 -0.53 2.67
CA ARG A 237 -72.41 -0.85 3.47
C ARG A 237 -72.19 -0.29 4.86
N ALA A 238 -73.03 0.69 5.17
CA ALA A 238 -73.10 1.38 6.44
C ALA A 238 -73.57 0.44 7.55
N THR A 239 -72.98 0.63 8.72
CA THR A 239 -73.61 0.52 10.04
C THR A 239 -73.42 1.86 10.71
#